data_AF-A0ABC9YFW8-F1
#
_entry.id   AF-A0ABC9YFW8-F1
#
_cell.length_a   1.000
_cell.length_b   1.000
_cell.length_c   1.000
_cell.angle_alpha   90.00
_cell.angle_beta   90.00
_cell.angle_gamma   90.00
#
_symmetry.space_group_name_H-M   'P 1'
#
loop_
_entity.id
_entity.type
_entity.pdbx_description
1 polymer ?
#
loop_
_entity_poly.entity_id
_entity_poly.type
_entity_poly.pdbx_seq_one_letter_code
_entity_poly.pdbx_strand_id
1 'polypeptide(L)'
;MEQLVVGVIKKRVEEKKVTGSGQHGFTKGKSCLTNLIAFYDGMTGWVDEGRAVDVVYLDFSKAFDTVSHNILIGKLRKCGLDE
;
A
#
# COMPACT_ATOMS: atom_id res chain seq x y z
N MET A 1 12.01 18.09 -10.56
CA MET A 1 10.73 17.83 -11.26
C MET A 1 10.03 16.61 -10.68
N GLU A 2 10.67 15.44 -10.62
CA GLU A 2 10.06 14.21 -10.08
C GLU A 2 9.55 14.33 -8.65
N GLN A 3 10.31 14.95 -7.74
CA GLN A 3 9.87 15.15 -6.35
C GLN A 3 8.60 15.99 -6.23
N LEU A 4 8.40 16.94 -7.15
CA LEU A 4 7.18 17.75 -7.21
C LEU A 4 5.99 16.91 -7.69
N VAL A 5 6.19 16.11 -8.73
CA VAL A 5 5.17 15.16 -9.24
C VAL A 5 4.80 14.14 -8.15
N VAL A 6 5.79 13.54 -7.49
CA VAL A 6 5.58 12.61 -6.37
C VAL A 6 4.83 13.28 -5.23
N GLY A 7 5.14 14.55 -4.91
CA GLY A 7 4.41 15.32 -3.90
C GLY A 7 2.92 15.48 -4.23
N VAL A 8 2.60 15.86 -5.47
CA VAL A 8 1.21 16.00 -5.94
C VAL A 8 0.48 14.66 -5.91
N ILE A 9 1.11 13.59 -6.41
CA ILE A 9 0.50 12.25 -6.43
C ILE A 9 0.24 11.75 -5.00
N LYS A 10 1.21 11.87 -4.09
CA LYS A 10 1.04 11.46 -2.68
C LYS A 10 -0.14 12.18 -2.04
N LYS A 11 -0.25 13.50 -2.22
CA LYS A 11 -1.37 14.29 -1.70
C LYS A 11 -2.71 13.75 -2.22
N ARG A 12 -2.84 13.50 -3.53
CA ARG A 12 -4.09 12.97 -4.11
C ARG A 12 -4.44 11.57 -3.62
N VAL A 13 -3.43 10.70 -3.51
CA VAL A 13 -3.58 9.33 -2.99
C VAL A 13 -4.09 9.34 -1.54
N GLU A 14 -3.58 10.25 -0.72
CA GLU A 14 -4.04 10.46 0.67
C GLU A 14 -5.49 11.01 0.72
N GLU A 15 -5.78 12.09 -0.03
CA GLU A 15 -7.11 12.72 -0.09
C GLU A 15 -8.21 11.75 -0.51
N LYS A 16 -7.92 10.90 -1.51
CA LYS A 16 -8.86 9.93 -2.07
C LYS A 16 -8.86 8.60 -1.31
N LYS A 17 -8.04 8.45 -0.26
CA LYS A 17 -7.89 7.22 0.54
C LYS A 17 -7.66 5.98 -0.34
N VAL A 18 -6.83 6.12 -1.37
CA VAL A 18 -6.57 5.05 -2.35
C VAL A 18 -5.87 3.86 -1.69
N THR A 19 -5.06 4.12 -0.66
CA THR A 19 -4.35 3.10 0.12
C THR A 19 -5.11 2.79 1.40
N GLY A 20 -5.23 1.50 1.74
CA GLY A 20 -5.80 1.05 3.01
C GLY A 20 -4.89 1.30 4.22
N SER A 21 -5.45 1.20 5.42
CA SER A 21 -4.71 1.35 6.69
C SER A 21 -3.55 0.36 6.84
N GLY A 22 -3.64 -0.82 6.23
CA GLY A 22 -2.58 -1.82 6.20
C GLY A 22 -1.40 -1.51 5.27
N GLN A 23 -1.48 -0.49 4.41
CA GLN A 23 -0.36 -0.10 3.55
C GLN A 23 0.75 0.53 4.39
N HIS A 24 1.93 -0.09 4.40
CA HIS A 24 3.11 0.38 5.11
C HIS A 24 4.23 0.85 4.18
N GLY A 25 4.41 0.16 3.04
CA GLY A 25 5.41 0.53 2.04
C GLY A 25 5.16 1.94 1.49
N PHE A 26 6.23 2.71 1.35
CA PHE A 26 6.25 4.07 0.80
C PHE A 26 5.30 5.08 1.49
N THR A 27 4.87 4.78 2.73
CA THR A 27 3.92 5.60 3.48
C THR A 27 4.66 6.34 4.59
N LYS A 28 4.47 7.67 4.68
CA LYS A 28 5.13 8.50 5.69
C LYS A 28 4.70 8.05 7.09
N GLY A 29 5.66 7.92 8.00
CA GLY A 29 5.40 7.52 9.40
C GLY A 29 5.17 6.02 9.59
N LYS A 30 5.31 5.20 8.54
CA LYS A 30 5.25 3.75 8.61
C LYS A 30 6.57 3.14 8.15
N SER A 31 6.92 1.99 8.72
CA SER A 31 8.15 1.26 8.43
C SER A 31 7.90 -0.24 8.29
N CYS A 32 8.91 -0.98 7.87
CA CYS A 32 8.86 -2.45 7.88
C CYS A 32 8.62 -2.99 9.29
N LEU A 33 9.15 -2.32 10.32
CA LEU A 33 8.95 -2.71 11.71
C LEU A 33 7.49 -2.49 12.14
N THR A 34 6.90 -1.32 11.86
CA THR A 34 5.50 -1.07 12.23
C THR A 34 4.54 -2.01 11.48
N ASN A 35 4.89 -2.38 10.25
CA ASN A 35 4.15 -3.40 9.49
C ASN A 35 4.16 -4.75 10.21
N LEU A 36 5.35 -5.19 10.65
CA LEU A 36 5.51 -6.46 11.34
C LEU A 36 4.76 -6.46 12.68
N ILE A 37 4.87 -5.38 13.45
CA ILE A 37 4.15 -5.22 14.72
C ILE A 37 2.64 -5.30 14.48
N ALA A 38 2.08 -4.52 13.54
CA ALA A 38 0.65 -4.52 13.26
C ALA A 38 0.14 -5.88 12.76
N PHE A 39 0.97 -6.60 12.00
CA PHE A 39 0.67 -7.95 11.54
C PHE A 39 0.61 -8.95 12.69
N TYR A 40 1.64 -8.97 13.55
CA TYR A 40 1.69 -9.87 14.70
C TYR A 40 0.57 -9.58 15.69
N ASP A 41 0.29 -8.32 16.00
CA ASP A 41 -0.78 -7.92 16.91
C ASP A 41 -2.15 -8.49 16.49
N GLY A 42 -2.49 -8.37 15.20
CA GLY A 42 -3.71 -8.97 14.64
C GLY A 42 -3.70 -10.50 14.67
N MET A 43 -2.57 -11.11 14.33
CA MET A 43 -2.43 -12.57 14.33
C MET A 43 -2.53 -13.15 15.75
N THR A 44 -1.84 -12.57 16.73
CA THR A 44 -1.87 -13.03 18.11
C THR A 44 -3.25 -12.87 18.72
N GLY A 45 -3.98 -11.79 18.38
CA GLY A 45 -5.37 -11.63 18.82
C GLY A 45 -6.28 -12.79 18.39
N TRP A 46 -6.15 -13.26 17.14
CA TRP A 46 -6.91 -14.43 16.68
C TRP A 46 -6.44 -15.75 17.31
N VAL A 47 -5.14 -15.89 17.55
CA VAL A 47 -4.57 -17.07 18.23
C VAL A 47 -5.08 -17.15 19.67
N ASP A 48 -5.13 -16.02 20.39
CA ASP A 48 -5.62 -15.93 21.76
C ASP A 48 -7.12 -16.26 21.86
N GLU A 49 -7.89 -15.96 20.81
CA GLU A 49 -9.30 -16.40 20.65
C GLU A 49 -9.44 -17.90 20.33
N GLY A 50 -8.32 -18.63 20.18
CA GLY A 50 -8.30 -20.05 19.81
C GLY A 50 -8.63 -20.31 18.34
N ARG A 51 -8.54 -19.30 17.47
CA ARG A 51 -8.81 -19.45 16.02
C ARG A 51 -7.57 -19.97 15.30
N ALA A 52 -7.78 -20.84 14.32
CA ALA A 52 -6.73 -21.21 13.38
C ALA A 52 -6.35 -20.01 12.50
N VAL A 53 -5.05 -19.77 12.35
CA VAL A 53 -4.51 -18.67 11.54
C VAL A 53 -3.49 -19.22 10.54
N ASP A 54 -3.67 -18.89 9.27
CA ASP A 54 -2.74 -19.18 8.19
C ASP A 54 -2.33 -17.88 7.49
N VAL A 55 -1.13 -17.85 6.90
CA VAL A 55 -0.55 -16.64 6.29
C VAL A 55 -0.10 -16.96 4.87
N VAL A 56 -0.52 -16.12 3.92
CA VAL A 56 -0.07 -16.19 2.52
C VAL A 56 0.77 -14.97 2.18
N TYR A 57 2.05 -15.20 1.87
CA TYR A 57 2.95 -14.16 1.38
C TYR A 57 2.93 -14.13 -0.14
N LEU A 58 2.70 -12.95 -0.71
CA LEU A 58 2.68 -12.70 -2.15
C LEU A 58 3.77 -11.70 -2.51
N ASP A 59 4.43 -11.92 -3.63
CA ASP A 59 5.41 -11.01 -4.19
C ASP A 59 5.29 -10.92 -5.72
N PHE A 60 5.57 -9.74 -6.27
CA PHE A 60 5.53 -9.51 -7.71
C PHE A 60 6.93 -9.58 -8.29
N SER A 61 7.16 -10.50 -9.23
CA SER A 61 8.41 -10.53 -9.99
C SER A 61 8.57 -9.25 -10.81
N LYS A 62 9.64 -8.49 -10.56
CA LYS A 62 9.98 -7.25 -11.28
C LYS A 62 8.81 -6.23 -11.35
N ALA A 63 8.16 -5.99 -10.22
CA ALA A 63 6.92 -5.20 -10.13
C ALA A 63 6.91 -3.87 -10.92
N PHE A 64 8.03 -3.13 -10.93
CA PHE A 64 8.13 -1.85 -11.63
C PHE A 64 8.37 -2.00 -13.13
N ASP A 65 8.98 -3.10 -13.57
CA ASP A 65 9.20 -3.39 -14.99
C ASP A 65 7.94 -3.97 -15.65
N THR A 66 7.11 -4.68 -14.87
CA THR A 66 5.94 -5.40 -15.38
C THR A 66 4.63 -4.62 -15.26
N VAL A 67 4.65 -3.41 -14.69
CA VAL A 67 3.42 -2.62 -14.50
C VAL A 67 2.89 -2.11 -15.85
N SER A 68 1.64 -2.44 -16.17
CA SER A 68 1.00 -1.91 -17.39
C SER A 68 0.77 -0.40 -17.28
N HIS A 69 1.38 0.38 -18.18
CA HIS A 69 1.20 1.84 -18.23
C HIS A 69 -0.26 2.25 -18.42
N ASN A 70 -1.03 1.56 -19.28
CA ASN A 70 -2.44 1.87 -19.51
C ASN A 70 -3.28 1.69 -18.23
N ILE A 71 -3.02 0.61 -17.49
CA ILE A 71 -3.72 0.36 -16.22
C ILE A 71 -3.30 1.39 -15.17
N LEU A 72 -2.01 1.70 -15.06
CA LEU A 72 -1.50 2.68 -14.11
C LEU A 72 -2.09 4.07 -14.37
N ILE A 73 -2.07 4.54 -15.62
CA ILE A 73 -2.67 5.82 -16.01
C ILE A 73 -4.18 5.81 -15.69
N GLY A 74 -4.90 4.74 -16.05
CA GLY A 74 -6.32 4.61 -15.71
C GLY A 74 -6.60 4.70 -14.21
N LYS A 75 -5.72 4.15 -13.35
CA LYS A 75 -5.81 4.31 -11.89
C LYS A 75 -5.52 5.75 -11.45
N LEU A 76 -4.48 6.38 -11.98
CA LEU A 76 -4.13 7.77 -11.64
C LEU A 76 -5.26 8.75 -12.02
N ARG A 77 -5.90 8.55 -13.18
CA ARG A 77 -7.09 9.32 -13.58
C ARG A 77 -8.22 9.22 -12.58
N LYS A 78 -8.54 8.01 -12.12
CA LYS A 78 -9.54 7.79 -11.05
C LYS A 78 -9.16 8.45 -9.72
N CYS A 79 -7.86 8.68 -9.48
CA CYS A 79 -7.38 9.43 -8.32
C CYS A 79 -7.45 10.96 -8.51
N GLY A 80 -7.91 11.45 -9.66
CA GLY A 80 -8.04 12.88 -9.96
C GLY A 80 -6.75 13.53 -10.45
N LEU A 81 -5.91 12.78 -11.18
CA LEU A 81 -4.67 13.27 -11.81
C LEU A 81 -4.82 13.46 -13.34
N ASP A 82 -6.03 13.72 -13.83
CA ASP A 82 -6.31 13.91 -15.27
C ASP A 82 -6.51 15.39 -15.67
N GLU A 83 -6.20 16.33 -14.78
CA GLU A 83 -6.08 17.78 -15.06
C GLU A 83 -4.95 18.41 -14.24
#